data_AF-A0A329KNR1-F1
#
_entry.id   AF-A0A329KNR1-F1
#
_cell.length_a   1.000
_cell.length_b   1.000
_cell.length_c   1.000
_cell.angle_alpha   90.00
_cell.angle_beta   90.00
_cell.angle_gamma   90.00
#
_symmetry.space_group_name_H-M   'P 1'
#
loop_
_entity.id
_entity.type
_entity.pdbx_description
1 polymer ?
#
loop_
_entity_poly.entity_id
_entity_poly.type
_entity_poly.pdbx_seq_one_letter_code
_entity_poly.pdbx_strand_id
1 'polypeptide(L)'
;MTNPHFAWLPPEVNSALIFSGPGPGPLLAAAAAWDGLAGELASSASSFSSVTSDLASGSWQGASSTAMMSVASQYVSWLSAAAAQAEEVSHQASAIATAFEVALAATVQPAVVAANRALVRALAANNHLGQNTAAIADIEAAYEQMWASDVAAMFGYHADASAAVAKLPPWNQVLQNLGFSNTSTAVTRPASSGAVARGYTSRIAGFLRPSAPQ
;
A
#
# COMPACT_ATOMS: atom_id res chain seq x y z
N MET A 1 4.52 24.82 -1.43
CA MET A 1 3.25 24.08 -1.26
C MET A 1 2.26 24.71 -2.20
N THR A 2 1.88 24.02 -3.27
CA THR A 2 0.79 24.47 -4.15
C THR A 2 -0.50 24.42 -3.35
N ASN A 3 -1.24 25.54 -3.27
CA ASN A 3 -2.56 25.53 -2.65
C ASN A 3 -3.42 24.45 -3.32
N PRO A 4 -4.14 23.63 -2.55
CA PRO A 4 -4.98 22.60 -3.14
C PRO A 4 -6.05 23.24 -4.03
N HIS A 5 -6.20 22.72 -5.25
CA HIS A 5 -7.05 23.29 -6.30
C HIS A 5 -8.50 23.52 -5.84
N PHE A 6 -9.04 22.63 -5.00
CA PHE A 6 -10.41 22.71 -4.46
C PHE A 6 -10.70 23.97 -3.64
N ALA A 7 -9.68 24.62 -3.07
CA ALA A 7 -9.85 25.82 -2.24
C ALA A 7 -10.38 27.02 -3.04
N TRP A 8 -10.25 26.99 -4.37
CA TRP A 8 -10.69 28.05 -5.27
C TRP A 8 -11.90 27.66 -6.12
N LEU A 9 -12.41 26.45 -5.95
CA LEU A 9 -13.59 25.97 -6.67
C LEU A 9 -14.85 26.43 -5.94
N PRO A 10 -15.88 26.90 -6.68
CA PRO A 10 -17.16 27.26 -6.07
C PRO A 10 -17.88 26.00 -5.55
N PRO A 11 -18.83 26.15 -4.61
CA PRO A 11 -19.56 25.04 -4.01
C PRO A 11 -20.26 24.16 -5.04
N GLU A 12 -20.76 24.68 -6.16
CA GLU A 12 -21.36 23.85 -7.22
C GLU A 12 -20.39 22.77 -7.75
N VAL A 13 -19.10 23.11 -7.85
CA VAL A 13 -18.09 22.20 -8.37
C VAL A 13 -17.60 21.25 -7.28
N ASN A 14 -17.25 21.76 -6.10
CA ASN A 14 -16.79 20.92 -4.99
C ASN A 14 -17.86 19.89 -4.59
N SER A 15 -19.10 20.34 -4.40
CA SER A 15 -20.25 19.47 -4.16
C SER A 15 -20.43 18.46 -5.32
N ALA A 16 -20.49 18.89 -6.58
CA ALA A 16 -20.70 17.95 -7.69
C ALA A 16 -19.60 16.88 -7.80
N LEU A 17 -18.34 17.24 -7.54
CA LEU A 17 -17.22 16.31 -7.61
C LEU A 17 -17.32 15.21 -6.56
N ILE A 18 -17.64 15.53 -5.30
CA ILE A 18 -17.71 14.51 -4.24
C ILE A 18 -18.93 13.58 -4.41
N PHE A 19 -20.05 14.09 -4.94
CA PHE A 19 -21.29 13.32 -5.09
C PHE A 19 -21.40 12.51 -6.40
N SER A 20 -20.55 12.76 -7.41
CA SER A 20 -20.65 12.10 -8.73
C SER A 20 -19.86 10.80 -8.87
N GLY A 21 -19.02 10.46 -7.88
CA GLY A 21 -18.18 9.27 -7.90
C GLY A 21 -18.91 7.97 -7.56
N PRO A 22 -18.23 6.81 -7.70
CA PRO A 22 -18.78 5.49 -7.32
C PRO A 22 -18.91 5.29 -5.80
N GLY A 23 -18.61 6.32 -5.00
CA GLY A 23 -18.56 6.23 -3.54
C GLY A 23 -17.37 5.43 -3.01
N PRO A 24 -17.40 5.05 -1.73
CA PRO A 24 -16.29 4.35 -1.05
C PRO A 24 -16.21 2.86 -1.41
N GLY A 25 -17.24 2.30 -2.05
CA GLY A 25 -17.38 0.86 -2.31
C GLY A 25 -16.16 0.19 -2.96
N PRO A 26 -15.60 0.72 -4.07
CA PRO A 26 -14.42 0.13 -4.69
C PRO A 26 -13.20 0.08 -3.76
N LEU A 27 -13.04 1.07 -2.89
CA LEU A 27 -11.92 1.13 -1.96
C LEU A 27 -12.09 0.16 -0.79
N LEU A 28 -13.32 0.00 -0.30
CA LEU A 28 -13.67 -1.02 0.69
C LEU A 28 -13.51 -2.44 0.13
N ALA A 29 -13.86 -2.66 -1.14
CA ALA A 29 -13.61 -3.93 -1.81
C ALA A 29 -12.11 -4.22 -1.95
N ALA A 30 -11.30 -3.20 -2.25
CA ALA A 30 -9.84 -3.33 -2.27
C ALA A 30 -9.30 -3.66 -0.87
N ALA A 31 -9.79 -3.02 0.18
CA ALA A 31 -9.41 -3.33 1.55
C ALA A 31 -9.68 -4.81 1.90
N ALA A 32 -10.89 -5.30 1.61
CA ALA A 32 -11.25 -6.69 1.84
C ALA A 32 -10.38 -7.68 1.03
N ALA A 33 -10.02 -7.33 -0.21
CA ALA A 33 -9.12 -8.16 -1.02
C ALA A 33 -7.69 -8.23 -0.43
N TRP A 34 -7.17 -7.11 0.06
CA TRP A 34 -5.86 -7.07 0.73
C TRP A 34 -5.86 -7.84 2.06
N ASP A 35 -6.93 -7.75 2.83
CA ASP A 35 -7.13 -8.54 4.05
C ASP A 35 -7.18 -10.06 3.74
N GLY A 36 -7.93 -10.45 2.71
CA GLY A 36 -7.97 -11.83 2.24
C GLY A 36 -6.58 -12.35 1.83
N LEU A 37 -5.81 -11.53 1.09
CA LEU A 37 -4.43 -11.86 0.72
C LEU A 37 -3.52 -12.01 1.95
N ALA A 38 -3.66 -11.15 2.96
CA ALA A 38 -2.92 -11.27 4.22
C ALA A 38 -3.20 -12.62 4.90
N GLY A 39 -4.46 -13.03 4.96
CA GLY A 39 -4.89 -14.33 5.48
C GLY A 39 -4.30 -15.51 4.70
N GLU A 40 -4.34 -15.47 3.36
CA GLU A 40 -3.76 -16.52 2.51
C GLU A 40 -2.24 -16.64 2.72
N LEU A 41 -1.53 -15.52 2.78
CA LEU A 41 -0.07 -15.51 3.03
C LEU A 41 0.29 -16.05 4.41
N ALA A 42 -0.45 -15.67 5.46
CA ALA A 42 -0.25 -16.18 6.81
C ALA A 42 -0.52 -17.68 6.90
N SER A 43 -1.62 -18.16 6.30
CA SER A 43 -1.94 -19.59 6.25
C SER A 43 -0.90 -20.41 5.49
N SER A 44 -0.34 -19.84 4.41
CA SER A 44 0.75 -20.45 3.63
C SER A 44 2.02 -20.55 4.46
N ALA A 45 2.36 -19.50 5.23
CA ALA A 45 3.51 -19.49 6.12
C ALA A 45 3.40 -20.59 7.18
N SER A 46 2.24 -20.70 7.84
CA SER A 46 1.99 -21.75 8.84
C SER A 46 2.06 -23.15 8.24
N SER A 47 1.44 -23.36 7.08
CA SER A 47 1.43 -24.67 6.39
C SER A 47 2.84 -25.10 5.99
N PHE A 48 3.62 -24.18 5.41
CA PHE A 48 5.00 -24.44 5.01
C PHE A 48 5.91 -24.70 6.23
N SER A 49 5.73 -23.95 7.31
CA SER A 49 6.47 -24.17 8.56
C SER A 49 6.16 -25.54 9.16
N SER A 50 4.91 -26.00 9.11
CA SER A 50 4.52 -27.32 9.60
C SER A 50 5.22 -28.42 8.80
N VAL A 51 5.09 -28.40 7.47
CA VAL A 51 5.67 -29.41 6.58
C VAL A 51 7.19 -29.50 6.73
N THR A 52 7.87 -28.35 6.82
CA THR A 52 9.33 -28.32 6.96
C THR A 52 9.79 -28.78 8.35
N SER A 53 9.04 -28.45 9.41
CA SER A 53 9.31 -28.97 10.76
C SER A 53 9.14 -30.49 10.82
N ASP A 54 8.07 -31.03 10.25
CA ASP A 54 7.81 -32.47 10.21
C ASP A 54 8.93 -33.19 9.45
N LEU A 55 9.34 -32.66 8.30
CA LEU A 55 10.45 -33.22 7.50
C LEU A 55 11.78 -33.22 8.26
N ALA A 56 12.09 -32.13 8.98
CA ALA A 56 13.32 -32.00 9.76
C ALA A 56 13.32 -32.89 11.02
N SER A 57 12.14 -33.21 11.56
CA SER A 57 11.98 -34.14 12.68
C SER A 57 12.10 -35.61 12.28
N GLY A 58 12.06 -35.89 10.96
CA GLY A 58 12.11 -37.24 10.41
C GLY A 58 13.51 -37.85 10.33
N SER A 59 13.66 -38.83 9.45
CA SER A 59 14.93 -39.56 9.23
C SER A 59 15.99 -38.76 8.47
N TRP A 60 15.59 -37.65 7.82
CA TRP A 60 16.50 -36.81 7.06
C TRP A 60 17.15 -35.75 7.95
N GLN A 61 18.27 -36.14 8.57
CA GLN A 61 19.04 -35.32 9.50
C GLN A 61 20.47 -35.09 8.99
N GLY A 62 21.12 -34.04 9.50
CA GLY A 62 22.51 -33.69 9.17
C GLY A 62 22.65 -32.35 8.45
N ALA A 63 23.87 -32.04 8.01
CA ALA A 63 24.23 -30.71 7.52
C ALA A 63 23.36 -30.20 6.35
N SER A 64 22.90 -31.09 5.47
CA SER A 64 22.01 -30.74 4.35
C SER A 64 20.60 -30.36 4.82
N SER A 65 20.04 -31.10 5.78
CA SER A 65 18.73 -30.80 6.40
C SER A 65 18.78 -29.46 7.13
N THR A 66 19.83 -29.21 7.92
CA THR A 66 20.06 -27.91 8.58
C THR A 66 20.18 -26.76 7.58
N ALA A 67 20.92 -26.95 6.47
CA ALA A 67 21.04 -25.94 5.42
C ALA A 67 19.69 -25.62 4.76
N MET A 68 18.86 -26.63 4.49
CA MET A 68 17.52 -26.42 3.94
C MET A 68 16.60 -25.69 4.93
N MET A 69 16.61 -26.06 6.21
CA MET A 69 15.80 -25.40 7.24
C MET A 69 16.14 -23.91 7.41
N SER A 70 17.39 -23.53 7.17
CA SER A 70 17.80 -22.11 7.16
C SER A 70 17.14 -21.31 6.02
N VAL A 71 16.99 -21.92 4.84
CA VAL A 71 16.30 -21.27 3.70
C VAL A 71 14.78 -21.29 3.92
N ALA A 72 14.25 -22.38 4.47
CA ALA A 72 12.84 -22.51 4.78
C ALA A 72 12.36 -21.43 5.77
N SER A 73 13.13 -21.17 6.84
CA SER A 73 12.78 -20.13 7.82
C SER A 73 12.80 -18.73 7.22
N GLN A 74 13.72 -18.44 6.29
CA GLN A 74 13.75 -17.18 5.54
C GLN A 74 12.49 -17.02 4.67
N TYR A 75 12.02 -18.09 4.04
CA TYR A 75 10.79 -18.06 3.25
C TYR A 75 9.52 -17.87 4.11
N VAL A 76 9.44 -18.52 5.27
CA VAL A 76 8.34 -18.30 6.23
C VAL A 76 8.33 -16.86 6.73
N SER A 77 9.51 -16.31 7.06
CA SER A 77 9.65 -14.91 7.46
C SER A 77 9.18 -13.97 6.36
N TRP A 78 9.54 -14.26 5.11
CA TRP A 78 9.10 -13.51 3.93
C TRP A 78 7.57 -13.52 3.77
N LEU A 79 6.94 -14.69 3.84
CA LEU A 79 5.48 -14.81 3.76
C LEU A 79 4.78 -14.04 4.88
N SER A 80 5.32 -14.12 6.11
CA SER A 80 4.78 -13.42 7.27
C SER A 80 4.92 -11.90 7.15
N ALA A 81 6.06 -11.41 6.64
CA ALA A 81 6.25 -9.99 6.37
C ALA A 81 5.33 -9.50 5.26
N ALA A 82 5.13 -10.28 4.19
CA ALA A 82 4.21 -9.94 3.11
C ALA A 82 2.75 -9.89 3.60
N ALA A 83 2.35 -10.82 4.47
CA ALA A 83 1.03 -10.81 5.11
C ALA A 83 0.79 -9.51 5.90
N ALA A 84 1.75 -9.12 6.75
CA ALA A 84 1.65 -7.89 7.54
C ALA A 84 1.57 -6.62 6.66
N GLN A 85 2.29 -6.58 5.53
CA GLN A 85 2.19 -5.47 4.58
C GLN A 85 0.81 -5.42 3.91
N ALA A 86 0.25 -6.56 3.53
CA ALA A 86 -1.09 -6.63 2.94
C ALA A 86 -2.17 -6.17 3.94
N GLU A 87 -2.06 -6.58 5.20
CA GLU A 87 -2.96 -6.13 6.29
C GLU A 87 -2.90 -4.60 6.48
N GLU A 88 -1.70 -4.01 6.50
CA GLU A 88 -1.56 -2.56 6.63
C GLU A 88 -2.19 -1.80 5.46
N VAL A 89 -2.06 -2.32 4.22
CA VAL A 89 -2.72 -1.73 3.04
C VAL A 89 -4.24 -1.79 3.18
N SER A 90 -4.79 -2.90 3.67
CA SER A 90 -6.22 -3.03 3.97
C SER A 90 -6.71 -1.96 4.95
N HIS A 91 -5.97 -1.78 6.06
CA HIS A 91 -6.30 -0.77 7.07
C HIS A 91 -6.26 0.65 6.51
N GLN A 92 -5.24 1.00 5.72
CA GLN A 92 -5.15 2.35 5.15
C GLN A 92 -6.22 2.58 4.07
N ALA A 93 -6.56 1.57 3.25
CA ALA A 93 -7.66 1.68 2.29
C ALA A 93 -9.00 1.94 3.01
N SER A 94 -9.27 1.22 4.10
CA SER A 94 -10.47 1.43 4.93
C SER A 94 -10.49 2.83 5.56
N ALA A 95 -9.35 3.32 6.05
CA ALA A 95 -9.25 4.66 6.62
C ALA A 95 -9.55 5.76 5.59
N ILE A 96 -9.06 5.63 4.35
CA ILE A 96 -9.34 6.57 3.27
C ILE A 96 -10.83 6.52 2.88
N ALA A 97 -11.45 5.34 2.87
CA ALA A 97 -12.88 5.19 2.62
C ALA A 97 -13.72 5.93 3.67
N THR A 98 -13.38 5.79 4.95
CA THR A 98 -14.01 6.54 6.04
C THR A 98 -13.81 8.05 5.89
N ALA A 99 -12.60 8.50 5.52
CA ALA A 99 -12.34 9.93 5.28
C ALA A 99 -13.20 10.49 4.14
N PHE A 100 -13.43 9.71 3.08
CA PHE A 100 -14.35 10.07 2.01
C PHE A 100 -15.80 10.20 2.52
N GLU A 101 -16.29 9.25 3.33
CA GLU A 101 -17.65 9.31 3.88
C GLU A 101 -17.86 10.51 4.81
N VAL A 102 -16.87 10.83 5.65
CA VAL A 102 -16.89 12.03 6.50
C VAL A 102 -16.95 13.30 5.65
N ALA A 103 -16.13 13.38 4.60
CA ALA A 103 -16.13 14.50 3.69
C ALA A 103 -17.45 14.64 2.93
N LEU A 104 -18.01 13.53 2.45
CA LEU A 104 -19.30 13.47 1.78
C LEU A 104 -20.42 13.99 2.70
N ALA A 105 -20.43 13.56 3.97
CA ALA A 105 -21.42 13.99 4.95
C ALA A 105 -21.30 15.47 5.34
N ALA A 106 -20.08 16.01 5.33
CA ALA A 106 -19.82 17.42 5.64
C ALA A 106 -20.02 18.37 4.45
N THR A 107 -20.00 17.86 3.22
CA THR A 107 -20.15 18.67 2.00
C THR A 107 -21.61 19.04 1.77
N VAL A 108 -21.83 20.27 1.30
CA VAL A 108 -23.17 20.78 1.02
C VAL A 108 -23.80 19.97 -0.12
N GLN A 109 -25.10 19.69 -0.02
CA GLN A 109 -25.80 18.99 -1.10
C GLN A 109 -25.96 19.90 -2.34
N PRO A 110 -25.70 19.41 -3.57
CA PRO A 110 -25.82 20.20 -4.79
C PRO A 110 -27.19 20.88 -4.97
N ALA A 111 -28.27 20.25 -4.52
CA ALA A 111 -29.62 20.81 -4.57
C ALA A 111 -29.77 22.07 -3.71
N VAL A 112 -29.07 22.16 -2.58
CA VAL A 112 -29.10 23.34 -1.68
C VAL A 112 -28.38 24.51 -2.33
N VAL A 113 -27.21 24.27 -2.94
CA VAL A 113 -26.47 25.27 -3.71
C VAL A 113 -27.32 25.79 -4.88
N ALA A 114 -27.96 24.88 -5.63
CA ALA A 114 -28.83 25.25 -6.74
C ALA A 114 -30.05 26.09 -6.30
N ALA A 115 -30.68 25.74 -5.16
CA ALA A 115 -31.80 26.49 -4.60
C ALA A 115 -31.40 27.91 -4.20
N ASN A 116 -30.23 28.08 -3.57
CA ASN A 116 -29.69 29.40 -3.25
C ASN A 116 -29.53 30.27 -4.50
N ARG A 117 -28.86 29.76 -5.55
CA ARG A 117 -28.67 30.50 -6.81
C ARG A 117 -29.99 30.82 -7.51
N ALA A 118 -30.98 29.92 -7.44
CA ALA A 118 -32.31 30.16 -8.00
C ALA A 118 -33.04 31.29 -7.26
N LEU A 119 -32.93 31.34 -5.92
CA LEU A 119 -33.58 32.35 -5.11
C LEU A 119 -32.98 33.76 -5.34
N VAL A 120 -31.65 33.87 -5.45
CA VAL A 120 -31.00 35.14 -5.83
C VAL A 120 -31.54 35.65 -7.17
N ARG A 121 -31.61 34.78 -8.19
CA ARG A 121 -32.16 35.16 -9.51
C ARG A 121 -33.61 35.63 -9.43
N ALA A 122 -34.45 34.93 -8.65
CA ALA A 122 -35.85 35.30 -8.48
C ALA A 122 -36.03 36.65 -7.76
N LEU A 123 -35.25 36.92 -6.71
CA LEU A 123 -35.30 38.18 -5.97
C LEU A 123 -34.77 39.35 -6.80
N ALA A 124 -33.67 39.13 -7.54
CA ALA A 124 -33.08 40.12 -8.42
C ALA A 124 -34.03 40.52 -9.56
N ALA A 125 -34.75 39.55 -10.15
CA ALA A 125 -35.74 39.80 -11.19
C ALA A 125 -36.88 40.73 -10.72
N ASN A 126 -37.18 40.74 -9.42
CA ASN A 126 -38.23 41.57 -8.81
C ASN A 126 -37.67 42.81 -8.08
N ASN A 127 -36.37 43.11 -8.18
CA ASN A 127 -35.72 44.16 -7.37
C ASN A 127 -35.74 45.56 -8.02
N HIS A 128 -36.82 45.92 -8.72
CA HIS A 128 -36.90 47.19 -9.47
C HIS A 128 -36.75 48.44 -8.58
N LEU A 129 -37.18 48.35 -7.32
CA LEU A 129 -37.15 49.43 -6.34
C LEU A 129 -36.07 49.24 -5.26
N GLY A 130 -35.19 48.24 -5.40
CA GLY A 130 -34.13 47.97 -4.42
C GLY A 130 -34.59 47.32 -3.10
N GLN A 131 -35.88 47.03 -2.95
CA GLN A 131 -36.47 46.50 -1.71
C GLN A 131 -35.92 45.11 -1.32
N ASN A 132 -35.51 44.31 -2.30
CA ASN A 132 -34.99 42.95 -2.06
C ASN A 132 -33.48 42.93 -1.78
N THR A 133 -32.80 44.08 -1.76
CA THR A 133 -31.33 44.14 -1.67
C THR A 133 -30.79 43.49 -0.40
N ALA A 134 -31.44 43.71 0.75
CA ALA A 134 -31.04 43.08 2.01
C ALA A 134 -31.22 41.55 1.97
N ALA A 135 -32.36 41.07 1.46
CA ALA A 135 -32.61 39.64 1.33
C ALA A 135 -31.61 38.95 0.37
N ILE A 136 -31.26 39.60 -0.74
CA ILE A 136 -30.23 39.11 -1.66
C ILE A 136 -28.88 39.00 -0.94
N ALA A 137 -28.51 40.01 -0.15
CA ALA A 137 -27.25 39.98 0.61
C ALA A 137 -27.21 38.84 1.63
N ASP A 138 -28.31 38.57 2.33
CA ASP A 138 -28.41 37.45 3.27
C ASP A 138 -28.22 36.08 2.57
N ILE A 139 -28.79 35.92 1.37
CA ILE A 139 -28.69 34.67 0.59
C ILE A 139 -27.29 34.50 -0.02
N GLU A 140 -26.68 35.57 -0.52
CA GLU A 140 -25.28 35.53 -0.97
C GLU A 140 -24.34 35.24 0.20
N ALA A 141 -24.59 35.75 1.41
CA ALA A 141 -23.82 35.39 2.59
C ALA A 141 -23.96 33.89 2.95
N ALA A 142 -25.16 33.32 2.80
CA ALA A 142 -25.35 31.87 2.95
C ALA A 142 -24.59 31.07 1.88
N TYR A 143 -24.45 31.61 0.68
CA TYR A 143 -23.64 30.99 -0.38
C TYR A 143 -22.15 30.96 -0.03
N GLU A 144 -21.60 32.05 0.48
CA GLU A 144 -20.22 32.11 0.97
C GLU A 144 -19.98 31.12 2.13
N GLN A 145 -20.97 30.92 3.01
CA GLN A 145 -20.89 29.89 4.05
C GLN A 145 -20.89 28.47 3.50
N MET A 146 -21.69 28.19 2.46
CA MET A 146 -21.66 26.90 1.77
C MET A 146 -20.29 26.65 1.14
N TRP A 147 -19.71 27.68 0.50
CA TRP A 147 -18.36 27.59 -0.06
C TRP A 147 -17.32 27.27 1.02
N ALA A 148 -17.33 28.00 2.14
CA ALA A 148 -16.40 27.75 3.24
C ALA A 148 -16.54 26.33 3.82
N SER A 149 -17.78 25.82 3.91
CA SER A 149 -18.06 24.46 4.41
C SER A 149 -17.51 23.38 3.48
N ASP A 150 -17.74 23.50 2.17
CA ASP A 150 -17.21 22.59 1.16
C ASP A 150 -15.67 22.58 1.14
N VAL A 151 -15.05 23.76 1.26
CA VAL A 151 -13.59 23.88 1.33
C VAL A 151 -13.05 23.23 2.59
N ALA A 152 -13.68 23.45 3.75
CA ALA A 152 -13.28 22.81 5.01
C ALA A 152 -13.40 21.28 4.95
N ALA A 153 -14.48 20.76 4.36
CA ALA A 153 -14.67 19.32 4.15
C ALA A 153 -13.54 18.73 3.29
N MET A 154 -13.18 19.40 2.19
CA MET A 154 -12.11 18.92 1.31
C MET A 154 -10.71 19.03 1.93
N PHE A 155 -10.46 20.02 2.79
CA PHE A 155 -9.22 20.07 3.56
C PHE A 155 -9.12 18.91 4.56
N GLY A 156 -10.21 18.60 5.29
CA GLY A 156 -10.27 17.45 6.17
C GLY A 156 -9.99 16.14 5.42
N TYR A 157 -10.69 15.94 4.30
CA TYR A 157 -10.48 14.78 3.44
C TYR A 157 -9.03 14.65 2.97
N HIS A 158 -8.45 15.75 2.45
CA HIS A 158 -7.08 15.75 1.97
C HIS A 158 -6.08 15.42 3.08
N ALA A 159 -6.26 15.98 4.27
CA ALA A 159 -5.38 15.72 5.41
C ALA A 159 -5.44 14.25 5.82
N ASP A 160 -6.65 13.71 6.03
CA ASP A 160 -6.84 12.34 6.50
C ASP A 160 -6.40 11.30 5.46
N ALA A 161 -6.77 11.50 4.18
CA ALA A 161 -6.35 10.61 3.11
C ALA A 161 -4.82 10.65 2.90
N SER A 162 -4.19 11.83 2.95
CA SER A 162 -2.74 11.95 2.84
C SER A 162 -2.02 11.31 4.02
N ALA A 163 -2.57 11.43 5.23
CA ALA A 163 -2.02 10.79 6.43
C ALA A 163 -2.10 9.25 6.34
N ALA A 164 -3.20 8.71 5.82
CA ALA A 164 -3.34 7.27 5.60
C ALA A 164 -2.33 6.76 4.56
N VAL A 165 -2.20 7.46 3.43
CA VAL A 165 -1.21 7.10 2.38
C VAL A 165 0.22 7.21 2.91
N ALA A 166 0.54 8.20 3.75
CA ALA A 166 1.88 8.38 4.30
C ALA A 166 2.34 7.23 5.21
N LYS A 167 1.41 6.41 5.72
CA LYS A 167 1.75 5.19 6.49
C LYS A 167 2.18 4.03 5.60
N LEU A 168 1.87 4.07 4.31
CA LEU A 168 2.27 3.04 3.37
C LEU A 168 3.71 3.30 2.89
N PRO A 169 4.64 2.36 3.12
CA PRO A 169 6.02 2.52 2.71
C PRO A 169 6.12 2.56 1.17
N PRO A 170 7.08 3.32 0.62
CA PRO A 170 7.43 3.24 -0.80
C PRO A 170 7.73 1.80 -1.24
N TRP A 171 7.36 1.44 -2.47
CA TRP A 171 7.49 0.06 -2.96
C TRP A 171 8.92 -0.50 -2.91
N ASN A 172 9.93 0.34 -3.15
CA ASN A 172 11.33 -0.06 -3.01
C ASN A 172 11.69 -0.45 -1.56
N GLN A 173 11.10 0.20 -0.57
CA GLN A 173 11.26 -0.16 0.84
C GLN A 173 10.49 -1.45 1.16
N VAL A 174 9.29 -1.64 0.60
CA VAL A 174 8.56 -2.93 0.69
C VAL A 174 9.42 -4.08 0.17
N LEU A 175 10.01 -3.92 -1.01
CA LEU A 175 10.91 -4.91 -1.59
C LEU A 175 12.11 -5.22 -0.69
N GLN A 176 12.74 -4.20 -0.10
CA GLN A 176 13.85 -4.38 0.85
C GLN A 176 13.40 -5.12 2.11
N ASN A 177 12.25 -4.78 2.68
CA ASN A 177 11.67 -5.46 3.84
C ASN A 177 11.37 -6.94 3.54
N LEU A 178 11.04 -7.23 2.28
CA LEU A 178 10.84 -8.56 1.73
C LEU A 178 12.16 -9.22 1.25
N GLY A 179 13.32 -8.67 1.60
CA GLY A 179 14.63 -9.26 1.26
C GLY A 179 15.02 -9.14 -0.22
N PHE A 180 14.26 -8.44 -1.05
CA PHE A 180 14.62 -8.11 -2.42
C PHE A 180 15.47 -6.83 -2.44
N SER A 181 16.79 -7.00 -2.57
CA SER A 181 17.71 -5.86 -2.71
C SER A 181 18.10 -5.67 -4.18
N ASN A 182 17.88 -4.47 -4.74
CA ASN A 182 18.34 -4.11 -6.10
C ASN A 182 19.87 -3.97 -6.22
N THR A 183 20.62 -4.26 -5.17
CA THR A 183 22.06 -4.41 -5.27
C THR A 183 22.35 -5.74 -5.94
N SER A 184 22.81 -5.70 -7.19
CA SER A 184 23.48 -6.80 -7.87
C SER A 184 24.72 -7.23 -7.08
N THR A 185 24.54 -7.93 -5.96
CA THR A 185 25.60 -8.69 -5.34
C THR A 185 25.80 -9.89 -6.23
N ALA A 186 26.86 -9.83 -7.05
CA ALA A 186 27.40 -11.02 -7.68
C ALA A 186 27.41 -12.14 -6.63
N VAL A 187 26.77 -13.25 -6.96
CA VAL A 187 26.83 -14.46 -6.13
C VAL A 187 28.31 -14.82 -6.03
N THR A 188 28.97 -14.40 -4.96
CA THR A 188 30.28 -14.92 -4.60
C THR A 188 30.03 -16.35 -4.19
N ARG A 189 30.22 -17.25 -5.15
CA ARG A 189 30.22 -18.70 -4.94
C ARG A 189 31.06 -18.98 -3.68
N PRO A 190 30.56 -19.75 -2.71
CA PRO A 190 31.38 -20.12 -1.57
C PRO A 190 32.65 -20.78 -2.10
N ALA A 191 33.81 -20.29 -1.65
CA ALA A 191 35.07 -20.94 -1.93
C ALA A 191 34.95 -22.39 -1.45
N SER A 192 35.07 -23.35 -2.37
CA SER A 192 35.13 -24.76 -2.02
C SER A 192 36.37 -24.98 -1.16
N SER A 193 36.20 -25.07 0.14
CA SER A 193 37.20 -25.63 1.05
C SER A 193 37.42 -27.09 0.64
N GLY A 194 38.49 -27.33 -0.10
CA GLY A 194 38.84 -28.64 -0.62
C GLY A 194 40.26 -28.70 -1.13
N ALA A 195 41.23 -28.79 -0.20
CA ALA A 195 42.47 -29.56 -0.39
C ALA A 195 43.30 -29.63 0.92
N VAL A 196 42.74 -30.25 1.96
CA VAL A 196 43.57 -31.17 2.74
C VAL A 196 43.77 -32.39 1.84
N ALA A 197 45.00 -32.90 1.74
CA ALA A 197 45.47 -34.00 0.89
C ALA A 197 45.99 -33.64 -0.53
N ARG A 198 47.01 -32.77 -0.61
CA ARG A 198 48.05 -32.86 -1.67
C ARG A 198 49.36 -33.39 -1.06
N GLY A 199 49.29 -34.61 -0.54
CA GLY A 199 50.40 -35.20 0.21
C GLY A 199 50.52 -36.72 0.09
N TYR A 200 49.99 -37.39 -0.94
CA TYR A 200 50.13 -38.86 -1.06
C TYR A 200 50.18 -39.40 -2.51
N THR A 201 50.59 -38.61 -3.51
CA THR A 201 50.77 -39.14 -4.89
C THR A 201 52.18 -39.01 -5.46
N SER A 202 53.17 -38.59 -4.66
CA SER A 202 54.57 -38.48 -5.11
C SER A 202 55.50 -39.62 -4.66
N ARG A 203 54.97 -40.83 -4.39
CA ARG A 203 55.79 -42.02 -4.04
C ARG A 203 55.38 -43.33 -4.73
N ILE A 204 54.74 -43.26 -5.90
CA ILE A 204 54.48 -44.45 -6.73
C ILE A 204 54.87 -44.22 -8.20
N ALA A 205 55.87 -43.36 -8.45
CA ALA A 205 56.48 -43.13 -9.76
C ALA A 205 57.99 -43.44 -9.76
N GLY A 206 58.41 -44.40 -8.93
CA GLY A 206 59.83 -44.77 -8.73
C GLY A 206 60.15 -46.25 -8.89
N PHE A 207 59.16 -47.13 -9.03
CA PHE A 207 59.41 -48.57 -9.17
C PHE A 207 58.43 -49.14 -10.18
N LEU A 208 58.96 -49.44 -11.38
CA LEU A 208 58.56 -50.44 -12.38
C LEU A 208 58.88 -49.91 -13.79
N ARG A 209 60.17 -49.93 -14.14
CA ARG A 209 60.67 -49.78 -15.51
C ARG A 209 60.91 -51.20 -16.05
N PRO A 210 60.20 -51.67 -17.10
CA PRO A 210 60.51 -52.95 -17.72
C PRO A 210 61.59 -52.81 -18.79
N SER A 211 62.53 -53.75 -18.80
CA SER A 211 63.59 -53.96 -19.78
C SER A 211 63.02 -54.40 -21.13
N ALA A 212 63.49 -53.81 -22.23
CA ALA A 212 63.17 -54.24 -23.60
C ALA A 212 64.17 -55.29 -24.11
N PRO A 213 63.76 -56.25 -24.95
CA PRO A 213 64.68 -57.02 -25.80
C PRO A 213 64.47 -56.67 -27.28
N GLN A 214 65.54 -56.24 -27.96
CA GLN A 214 66.20 -56.90 -29.10
C GLN A 214 67.43 -56.06 -29.49
#